data_AF-A0AB33JKU6-F1
#
_entry.id   AF-A0AB33JKU6-F1
#
_cell.length_a   1.000
_cell.length_b   1.000
_cell.length_c   1.000
_cell.angle_alpha   90.00
_cell.angle_beta   90.00
_cell.angle_gamma   90.00
#
_symmetry.space_group_name_H-M   'P 1'
#
loop_
_entity.id
_entity.type
_entity.pdbx_description
1 polymer ?
#
loop_
_entity_poly.entity_id
_entity_poly.type
_entity_poly.pdbx_seq_one_letter_code
_entity_poly.pdbx_strand_id
1 'polypeptide(L)'
;MVVNACCHRAYNIKSTEIQIKMFDNRLVFESPSRLPRTVKPSNIRYTHFSRNPKIAQFLKAYDFVKEFGEGVDRMCRELEANGTSHLSFQLDDFILKITVPKVVSEQEKSVKENTDKVTDNHLKVSEKVTDEQSKVSDRVTDNRKVIVEKVVAKALENGDKLTSNRITILQLMAENPYITKIELAAAVGISATSIMRNIEYMRNKYLHRVGPDNGGFWEIIN
;
A
#
# COMPACT_ATOMS: atom_id res chain seq x y z
N MET A 1 -11.88 2.92 13.41
CA MET A 1 -11.89 1.48 13.07
C MET A 1 -12.67 0.59 14.03
N VAL A 2 -12.63 0.82 15.34
CA VAL A 2 -13.32 -0.03 16.34
C VAL A 2 -14.80 -0.26 16.01
N VAL A 3 -15.56 0.82 15.79
CA VAL A 3 -16.99 0.76 15.43
C VAL A 3 -17.22 -0.07 14.16
N ASN A 4 -16.34 0.09 13.15
CA ASN A 4 -16.41 -0.69 11.92
C ASN A 4 -16.15 -2.18 12.18
N ALA A 5 -15.19 -2.52 13.03
CA ALA A 5 -14.91 -3.90 13.40
C ALA A 5 -16.10 -4.56 14.10
N CYS A 6 -16.80 -3.83 14.99
CA CYS A 6 -18.03 -4.29 15.64
C CYS A 6 -19.17 -4.45 14.63
N CYS A 7 -19.44 -3.41 13.83
CA CYS A 7 -20.52 -3.40 12.85
C CYS A 7 -20.42 -4.57 11.85
N HIS A 8 -19.22 -4.93 11.43
CA HIS A 8 -19.01 -5.97 10.39
C HIS A 8 -18.52 -7.32 10.94
N ARG A 9 -18.54 -7.52 12.27
CA ARG A 9 -18.17 -8.78 12.91
C ARG A 9 -19.09 -9.92 12.49
N ALA A 10 -18.53 -11.12 12.28
CA ALA A 10 -19.30 -12.36 12.16
C ALA A 10 -19.71 -12.84 13.56
N TYR A 11 -20.88 -12.42 14.04
CA TYR A 11 -21.35 -12.78 15.40
C TYR A 11 -21.71 -14.26 15.57
N ASN A 12 -21.77 -15.04 14.48
CA ASN A 12 -21.86 -16.49 14.53
C ASN A 12 -20.54 -17.16 14.96
N ILE A 13 -19.39 -16.46 14.87
CA ILE A 13 -18.09 -16.97 15.34
C ILE A 13 -17.88 -16.56 16.80
N LYS A 14 -18.00 -17.53 17.72
CA LYS A 14 -17.88 -17.31 19.17
C LYS A 14 -16.49 -17.59 19.75
N SER A 15 -15.67 -18.36 19.05
CA SER A 15 -14.37 -18.84 19.54
C SER A 15 -13.24 -17.80 19.54
N THR A 16 -13.48 -16.59 19.02
CA THR A 16 -12.46 -15.53 18.96
C THR A 16 -13.14 -14.16 19.01
N GLU A 17 -12.41 -13.15 19.49
CA GLU A 17 -12.92 -11.80 19.73
C GLU A 17 -12.35 -10.78 18.72
N ILE A 18 -12.79 -9.52 18.77
CA ILE A 18 -12.11 -8.47 18.01
C ILE A 18 -10.84 -8.15 18.78
N GLN A 19 -9.68 -8.35 18.17
CA GLN A 19 -8.40 -8.04 18.78
C GLN A 19 -7.86 -6.73 18.22
N ILE A 20 -7.40 -5.85 19.11
CA ILE A 20 -6.72 -4.62 18.74
C ILE A 20 -5.30 -4.73 19.32
N LYS A 21 -4.32 -4.87 18.43
CA LYS A 21 -2.91 -5.00 18.80
C LYS A 21 -2.22 -3.67 18.52
N MET A 22 -1.53 -3.15 19.53
CA MET A 22 -0.76 -1.92 19.44
C MET A 22 0.72 -2.25 19.34
N PHE A 23 1.38 -1.66 18.35
CA PHE A 23 2.82 -1.73 18.12
C PHE A 23 3.37 -0.31 18.04
N ASP A 24 4.69 -0.16 18.18
CA ASP A 24 5.35 1.16 18.18
C ASP A 24 5.05 1.99 16.94
N ASN A 25 4.91 1.35 15.78
CA ASN A 25 4.73 2.00 14.49
C ASN A 25 3.36 1.77 13.84
N ARG A 26 2.42 1.05 14.49
CA ARG A 26 1.12 0.70 13.89
C ARG A 26 0.10 0.17 14.90
N LEU A 27 -1.17 0.30 14.54
CA LEU A 27 -2.29 -0.43 15.14
C LEU A 27 -2.76 -1.53 14.20
N VAL A 28 -3.11 -2.69 14.74
CA VAL A 28 -3.66 -3.81 13.98
C VAL A 28 -5.00 -4.21 14.57
N PHE A 29 -6.03 -4.21 13.73
CA PHE A 29 -7.38 -4.64 14.07
C PHE A 29 -7.63 -5.99 13.43
N GLU A 30 -7.85 -7.03 14.22
CA GLU A 30 -8.24 -8.37 13.77
C GLU A 30 -9.68 -8.61 14.18
N SER A 31 -10.57 -8.77 13.20
CA SER A 31 -11.99 -9.08 13.44
C SER A 31 -12.35 -10.40 12.78
N PRO A 32 -13.07 -11.31 13.47
CA PRO A 32 -13.57 -12.53 12.88
C PRO A 32 -14.67 -12.20 11.89
N SER A 33 -14.27 -12.03 10.64
CA SER A 33 -15.10 -11.61 9.54
C SER A 33 -14.31 -11.76 8.25
N ARG A 34 -14.83 -12.52 7.28
CA ARG A 34 -14.41 -12.36 5.88
C ARG A 34 -14.96 -11.06 5.32
N LEU A 35 -14.39 -10.52 4.23
CA LEU A 35 -15.09 -9.47 3.52
C LEU A 35 -16.40 -10.02 2.90
N PRO A 36 -17.51 -9.26 2.98
CA PRO A 36 -18.79 -9.72 2.47
C PRO A 36 -18.79 -9.73 0.94
N ARG A 37 -19.07 -10.90 0.35
CA ARG A 37 -19.26 -11.22 -1.09
C ARG A 37 -18.69 -10.23 -2.13
N THR A 38 -19.33 -9.07 -2.31
CA THR A 38 -18.97 -8.07 -3.33
C THR A 38 -17.77 -7.18 -2.92
N VAL A 39 -17.44 -7.15 -1.63
CA VAL A 39 -16.35 -6.34 -1.06
C VAL A 39 -15.03 -7.11 -1.09
N LYS A 40 -13.99 -6.44 -1.56
CA LYS A 40 -12.61 -6.90 -1.72
C LYS A 40 -11.66 -5.83 -1.13
N PRO A 41 -10.41 -6.18 -0.79
CA PRO A 41 -9.43 -5.19 -0.34
C PRO A 41 -9.26 -4.00 -1.28
N SER A 42 -9.37 -4.24 -2.59
CA SER A 42 -9.21 -3.20 -3.61
C SER A 42 -10.39 -2.22 -3.70
N ASN A 43 -11.58 -2.61 -3.26
CA ASN A 43 -12.79 -1.80 -3.42
C ASN A 43 -13.43 -1.37 -2.08
N ILE A 44 -12.95 -1.86 -0.94
CA ILE A 44 -13.53 -1.61 0.40
C ILE A 44 -13.63 -0.13 0.76
N ARG A 45 -12.79 0.72 0.16
CA ARG A 45 -12.85 2.18 0.33
C ARG A 45 -14.16 2.78 -0.23
N TYR A 46 -14.64 2.25 -1.35
CA TYR A 46 -15.74 2.86 -2.11
C TYR A 46 -16.98 1.94 -2.23
N THR A 47 -16.86 0.68 -1.85
CA THR A 47 -17.96 -0.29 -1.90
C THR A 47 -18.61 -0.39 -0.53
N HIS A 48 -19.90 -0.09 -0.46
CA HIS A 48 -20.63 -0.06 0.78
C HIS A 48 -21.51 -1.30 0.92
N PHE A 49 -21.15 -2.18 1.85
CA PHE A 49 -21.97 -3.34 2.17
C PHE A 49 -21.83 -3.68 3.65
N SER A 50 -22.95 -3.59 4.38
CA SER A 50 -22.99 -4.00 5.79
C SER A 50 -23.42 -5.45 5.95
N ARG A 51 -22.63 -6.22 6.70
CA ARG A 51 -23.02 -7.58 7.10
C ARG A 51 -24.19 -7.54 8.07
N ASN A 52 -24.17 -6.60 9.01
CA ASN A 52 -25.15 -6.50 10.07
C ASN A 52 -25.94 -5.18 9.90
N PRO A 53 -26.89 -5.10 8.96
CA PRO A 53 -27.61 -3.85 8.66
C PRO A 53 -28.38 -3.29 9.86
N LYS A 54 -28.94 -4.16 10.71
CA LYS A 54 -29.61 -3.74 11.96
C LYS A 54 -28.64 -3.10 12.97
N ILE A 55 -27.44 -3.68 13.11
CA ILE A 55 -26.39 -3.11 13.97
C ILE A 55 -25.90 -1.79 13.39
N ALA A 56 -25.69 -1.72 12.08
CA ALA A 56 -25.30 -0.48 11.41
C ALA A 56 -26.36 0.63 11.61
N GLN A 57 -27.64 0.30 11.47
CA GLN A 57 -28.75 1.22 11.72
C GLN A 57 -28.76 1.72 13.17
N PHE A 58 -28.58 0.82 14.14
CA PHE A 58 -28.45 1.19 15.54
C PHE A 58 -27.25 2.12 15.76
N LEU A 59 -26.07 1.79 15.24
CA LEU A 59 -24.88 2.63 15.39
C LEU A 59 -25.03 4.02 14.74
N LYS A 60 -25.77 4.13 13.64
CA LYS A 60 -26.14 5.41 13.02
C LYS A 60 -27.14 6.19 13.88
N ALA A 61 -28.14 5.54 14.44
CA ALA A 61 -29.16 6.18 15.28
C ALA A 61 -28.60 6.76 16.60
N TYR A 62 -27.46 6.24 17.07
CA TYR A 62 -26.75 6.70 18.27
C TYR A 62 -25.48 7.51 17.92
N ASP A 63 -25.36 8.00 16.68
CA ASP A 63 -24.27 8.86 16.22
C ASP A 63 -22.84 8.26 16.32
N PHE A 64 -22.71 6.94 16.51
CA PHE A 64 -21.41 6.24 16.42
C PHE A 64 -20.90 6.14 14.98
N VAL A 65 -21.79 6.22 13.99
CA VAL A 65 -21.46 6.24 12.56
C VAL A 65 -22.08 7.48 11.95
N LYS A 66 -21.26 8.39 11.40
CA LYS A 66 -21.79 9.59 10.74
C LYS A 66 -22.56 9.25 9.49
N GLU A 67 -21.97 8.52 8.54
CA GLU A 67 -22.66 8.07 7.33
C GLU A 67 -22.26 6.64 6.97
N PHE A 68 -23.18 5.90 6.35
CA PHE A 68 -22.89 4.55 5.91
C PHE A 68 -21.79 4.56 4.85
N GLY A 69 -20.78 3.71 5.04
CA GLY A 69 -19.72 3.54 4.06
C GLY A 69 -18.59 4.56 4.12
N GLU A 70 -18.72 5.63 4.91
CA GLU A 70 -17.70 6.68 4.96
C GLU A 70 -16.52 6.34 5.88
N GLY A 71 -16.71 5.44 6.84
CA GLY A 71 -15.73 5.22 7.92
C GLY A 71 -14.34 4.79 7.45
N VAL A 72 -14.27 3.92 6.42
CA VAL A 72 -12.99 3.46 5.85
C VAL A 72 -12.37 4.55 4.99
N ASP A 73 -13.16 5.20 4.13
CA ASP A 73 -12.69 6.26 3.27
C ASP A 73 -12.20 7.50 4.04
N ARG A 74 -12.88 7.87 5.13
CA ARG A 74 -12.43 8.93 6.03
C ARG A 74 -11.08 8.60 6.63
N MET A 75 -10.89 7.37 7.13
CA MET A 75 -9.57 6.96 7.64
C MET A 75 -8.48 7.03 6.57
N CYS A 76 -8.77 6.60 5.32
CA CYS A 76 -7.82 6.75 4.22
C CYS A 76 -7.47 8.23 3.98
N ARG A 77 -8.47 9.10 3.89
CA ARG A 77 -8.29 10.55 3.69
C ARG A 77 -7.46 11.20 4.80
N GLU A 78 -7.69 10.82 6.06
CA GLU A 78 -6.91 11.32 7.19
C GLU A 78 -5.45 10.86 7.11
N LEU A 79 -5.18 9.61 6.75
CA LEU A 79 -3.80 9.12 6.58
C LEU A 79 -3.10 9.82 5.41
N GLU A 80 -3.80 10.03 4.29
CA GLU A 80 -3.32 10.74 3.11
C GLU A 80 -2.99 12.20 3.44
N ALA A 81 -3.87 12.89 4.18
CA ALA A 81 -3.64 14.27 4.63
C ALA A 81 -2.39 14.40 5.52
N ASN A 82 -2.07 13.35 6.28
CA ASN A 82 -0.87 13.30 7.12
C ASN A 82 0.38 12.77 6.38
N GLY A 83 0.30 12.50 5.07
CA GLY A 83 1.41 11.99 4.27
C GLY A 83 1.89 10.60 4.69
N THR A 84 1.02 9.81 5.34
CA THR A 84 1.33 8.45 5.81
C THR A 84 0.79 7.41 4.82
N SER A 85 1.36 6.20 4.85
CA SER A 85 0.95 5.09 3.98
C SER A 85 -0.54 4.72 4.16
N HIS A 86 -1.10 4.14 3.10
CA HIS A 86 -2.50 3.71 3.04
C HIS A 86 -2.79 2.56 4.02
N LEU A 87 -4.06 2.42 4.40
CA LEU A 87 -4.58 1.27 5.13
C LEU A 87 -4.23 -0.04 4.41
N SER A 88 -3.69 -1.01 5.16
CA SER A 88 -3.45 -2.35 4.65
C SER A 88 -4.53 -3.31 5.15
N PHE A 89 -5.09 -4.10 4.22
CA PHE A 89 -6.11 -5.11 4.49
C PHE A 89 -5.56 -6.49 4.14
N GLN A 90 -5.57 -7.40 5.11
CA GLN A 90 -5.18 -8.79 4.94
C GLN A 90 -6.37 -9.67 5.32
N LEU A 91 -6.68 -10.64 4.47
CA LEU A 91 -7.68 -11.66 4.75
C LEU A 91 -6.97 -12.96 5.09
N ASP A 92 -7.14 -13.40 6.32
CA ASP A 92 -6.84 -14.77 6.74
C ASP A 92 -8.16 -15.57 6.69
N ASP A 93 -8.08 -16.89 6.85
CA ASP A 93 -9.20 -17.83 6.63
C ASP A 93 -10.57 -17.29 7.04
N PHE A 94 -10.73 -16.80 8.27
CA PHE A 94 -11.97 -16.16 8.74
C PHE A 94 -11.74 -14.83 9.47
N ILE A 95 -10.51 -14.32 9.46
CA ILE A 95 -10.13 -13.07 10.13
C ILE A 95 -9.83 -12.01 9.07
N LEU A 96 -10.45 -10.83 9.20
CA LEU A 96 -10.03 -9.63 8.51
C LEU A 96 -9.06 -8.87 9.42
N LYS A 97 -7.84 -8.69 8.93
CA LYS A 97 -6.79 -7.92 9.59
C LYS A 97 -6.63 -6.58 8.88
N ILE A 98 -6.72 -5.50 9.64
CA ILE A 98 -6.58 -4.13 9.14
C ILE A 98 -5.43 -3.47 9.89
N THR A 99 -4.40 -3.04 9.16
CA THR A 99 -3.24 -2.36 9.73
C THR A 99 -3.33 -0.86 9.45
N VAL A 100 -3.24 -0.08 10.51
CA VAL A 100 -3.21 1.39 10.50
C VAL A 100 -1.81 1.84 10.92
N PRO A 101 -1.03 2.49 10.05
CA PRO A 101 0.30 2.97 10.40
C PRO A 101 0.24 4.11 11.43
N LYS A 102 1.28 4.26 12.24
CA LYS A 102 1.46 5.43 13.11
C LYS A 102 1.64 6.66 12.23
N VAL A 103 0.81 7.67 12.46
CA VAL A 103 1.02 9.00 11.91
C VAL A 103 2.17 9.65 12.66
N VAL A 104 3.23 10.00 11.94
CA VAL A 104 4.37 10.73 12.50
C VAL A 104 4.03 12.21 12.46
N SER A 105 3.98 12.86 13.62
CA SER A 105 3.70 14.30 13.71
C SER A 105 4.81 15.12 13.03
N GLU A 106 4.48 16.33 12.58
CA GLU A 106 5.48 17.28 12.05
C GLU A 106 6.61 17.58 13.07
N GLN A 107 6.33 17.45 14.37
CA GLN A 107 7.32 17.57 15.44
C GLN A 107 8.24 16.35 15.58
N GLU A 108 7.79 15.13 15.25
CA GLU A 108 8.66 13.94 15.16
C GLU A 108 9.45 13.92 13.84
N LYS A 109 8.95 14.57 12.77
CA LYS A 109 9.70 14.77 11.52
C LYS A 109 10.93 15.67 11.72
N SER A 110 10.82 16.74 12.51
CA SER A 110 11.96 17.64 12.79
C SER A 110 13.01 17.01 13.71
N VAL A 111 12.62 16.10 14.62
CA VAL A 111 13.56 15.33 15.44
C VAL A 111 14.29 14.28 14.59
N LYS A 112 13.60 13.55 13.70
CA LYS A 112 14.26 12.62 12.75
C LYS A 112 15.17 13.34 11.77
N GLU A 113 14.76 14.49 11.24
CA GLU A 113 15.63 15.33 10.41
C GLU A 113 16.90 15.77 11.15
N ASN A 114 16.84 16.03 12.46
CA ASN A 114 18.02 16.43 13.24
C ASN A 114 18.95 15.25 13.57
N THR A 115 18.41 14.03 13.70
CA THR A 115 19.24 12.81 13.87
C THR A 115 19.92 12.42 12.55
N ASP A 116 19.24 12.59 11.41
CA ASP A 116 19.79 12.31 10.08
C ASP A 116 20.77 13.42 9.60
N LYS A 117 20.65 14.65 10.11
CA LYS A 117 21.57 15.78 9.81
C LYS A 117 22.96 15.68 10.45
N VAL A 118 23.21 14.73 11.36
CA VAL A 118 24.56 14.49 11.91
C VAL A 118 25.40 13.60 10.98
N THR A 119 24.77 12.80 10.12
CA THR A 119 25.49 11.86 9.22
C THR A 119 25.61 12.32 7.76
N ASP A 120 24.79 13.24 7.26
CA ASP A 120 24.83 13.68 5.86
C ASP A 120 25.36 15.12 5.67
N ASN A 121 26.46 15.46 6.33
CA ASN A 121 27.22 16.69 6.08
C ASN A 121 28.16 16.60 4.87
N HIS A 122 27.88 15.70 3.92
CA HIS A 122 28.57 15.65 2.65
C HIS A 122 27.55 15.85 1.52
N LEU A 123 27.69 16.98 0.82
CA LEU A 123 27.03 17.38 -0.44
C LEU A 123 25.78 18.26 -0.29
N LYS A 124 26.03 19.51 0.13
CA LYS A 124 25.23 20.69 -0.20
C LYS A 124 25.48 21.14 -1.65
N VAL A 125 24.57 22.00 -2.13
CA VAL A 125 24.65 22.95 -3.29
C VAL A 125 24.00 22.38 -4.57
N SER A 126 22.96 22.95 -5.22
CA SER A 126 22.51 24.35 -5.32
C SER A 126 20.98 24.53 -5.48
N GLU A 127 20.48 25.59 -4.84
CA GLU A 127 19.50 26.64 -5.27
C GLU A 127 18.26 26.26 -6.12
N LYS A 128 17.03 26.37 -5.60
CA LYS A 128 16.22 27.57 -5.24
C LYS A 128 15.55 28.31 -6.42
N VAL A 129 14.23 28.08 -6.51
CA VAL A 129 13.14 29.09 -6.46
C VAL A 129 12.50 29.57 -7.79
N THR A 130 11.17 29.32 -7.86
CA THR A 130 10.06 30.00 -8.59
C THR A 130 10.01 29.84 -10.12
N ASP A 131 8.87 29.66 -10.80
CA ASP A 131 7.48 29.91 -10.45
C ASP A 131 6.52 29.09 -11.34
N GLU A 132 5.29 28.92 -10.84
CA GLU A 132 4.03 28.91 -11.58
C GLU A 132 3.59 27.71 -12.45
N GLN A 133 2.25 27.61 -12.50
CA GLN A 133 1.39 26.48 -12.80
C GLN A 133 1.74 25.67 -14.07
N SER A 134 1.90 24.34 -13.93
CA SER A 134 1.50 23.26 -14.90
C SER A 134 2.32 21.94 -14.86
N LYS A 135 3.35 21.77 -14.01
CA LYS A 135 4.34 20.66 -14.15
C LYS A 135 4.54 19.73 -12.93
N VAL A 136 3.47 19.17 -12.34
CA VAL A 136 3.61 18.21 -11.21
C VAL A 136 3.49 16.73 -11.66
N SER A 137 2.95 16.47 -12.86
CA SER A 137 2.81 15.10 -13.39
C SER A 137 4.09 14.49 -13.96
N ASP A 138 5.16 15.28 -14.21
CA ASP A 138 6.37 14.79 -14.89
C ASP A 138 7.56 14.51 -13.96
N ARG A 139 7.63 15.15 -12.77
CA ARG A 139 8.80 15.04 -11.88
C ARG A 139 8.85 13.74 -11.06
N VAL A 140 7.69 13.18 -10.72
CA VAL A 140 7.60 11.89 -10.00
C VAL A 140 7.86 10.71 -10.94
N THR A 141 7.47 10.85 -12.22
CA THR A 141 7.79 9.93 -13.32
C THR A 141 9.28 9.93 -13.62
N ASP A 142 9.95 11.09 -13.57
CA ASP A 142 11.39 11.16 -13.82
C ASP A 142 12.22 10.40 -12.77
N ASN A 143 11.94 10.54 -11.47
CA ASN A 143 12.68 9.78 -10.45
C ASN A 143 12.46 8.26 -10.57
N ARG A 144 11.26 7.82 -10.95
CA ARG A 144 10.94 6.39 -11.16
C ARG A 144 11.58 5.85 -12.45
N LYS A 145 11.63 6.65 -13.52
CA LYS A 145 12.38 6.33 -14.74
C LYS A 145 13.87 6.18 -14.45
N VAL A 146 14.45 7.09 -13.66
CA VAL A 146 15.87 7.03 -13.25
C VAL A 146 16.20 5.74 -12.48
N ILE A 147 15.29 5.23 -11.64
CA ILE A 147 15.49 3.96 -10.92
C ILE A 147 15.53 2.78 -11.91
N VAL A 148 14.60 2.74 -12.88
CA VAL A 148 14.55 1.68 -13.89
C VAL A 148 15.79 1.74 -14.80
N GLU A 149 16.23 2.93 -15.20
CA GLU A 149 17.44 3.12 -16.01
C GLU A 149 18.70 2.64 -15.29
N LYS A 150 18.84 2.91 -13.98
CA LYS A 150 19.94 2.39 -13.16
C LYS A 150 19.95 0.86 -13.10
N VAL A 151 18.78 0.23 -12.99
CA VAL A 151 18.65 -1.23 -12.95
C VAL A 151 18.99 -1.85 -14.31
N VAL A 152 18.58 -1.20 -15.41
CA VAL A 152 18.94 -1.61 -16.77
C VAL A 152 20.46 -1.46 -17.00
N ALA A 153 21.08 -0.40 -16.52
CA ALA A 153 22.54 -0.21 -16.59
C ALA A 153 23.28 -1.29 -15.79
N LYS A 154 22.84 -1.58 -14.55
CA LYS A 154 23.41 -2.65 -13.71
C LYS A 154 23.23 -4.04 -14.33
N ALA A 155 22.11 -4.28 -15.03
CA ALA A 155 21.91 -5.53 -15.75
C ALA A 155 22.90 -5.67 -16.93
N LEU A 156 23.18 -4.58 -17.64
CA LEU A 156 24.16 -4.56 -18.72
C LEU A 156 25.59 -4.79 -18.21
N GLU A 157 25.96 -4.18 -17.08
CA GLU A 157 27.25 -4.42 -16.41
C GLU A 157 27.43 -5.88 -15.97
N ASN A 158 26.35 -6.54 -15.55
CA ASN A 158 26.35 -7.96 -15.19
C ASN A 158 26.22 -8.92 -16.40
N GLY A 159 26.19 -8.39 -17.63
CA GLY A 159 26.06 -9.19 -18.87
C GLY A 159 24.65 -9.76 -19.11
N ASP A 160 23.64 -9.34 -18.33
CA ASP A 160 22.26 -9.80 -18.41
C ASP A 160 21.44 -8.87 -19.33
N LYS A 161 21.04 -9.36 -20.52
CA LYS A 161 20.15 -8.59 -21.42
C LYS A 161 18.69 -8.74 -20.99
N LEU A 162 18.14 -7.70 -20.35
CA LEU A 162 16.70 -7.61 -20.06
C LEU A 162 15.90 -7.52 -21.36
N THR A 163 14.87 -8.35 -21.50
CA THR A 163 13.95 -8.31 -22.65
C THR A 163 12.97 -7.14 -22.50
N SER A 164 12.35 -6.69 -23.61
CA SER A 164 11.38 -5.59 -23.60
C SER A 164 10.27 -5.80 -22.56
N ASN A 165 9.75 -7.01 -22.44
CA ASN A 165 8.72 -7.35 -21.45
C ASN A 165 9.21 -7.17 -20.01
N ARG A 166 10.47 -7.50 -19.71
CA ARG A 166 11.03 -7.33 -18.36
C ARG A 166 11.19 -5.86 -18.00
N ILE A 167 11.64 -5.04 -18.96
CA ILE A 167 11.75 -3.59 -18.80
C ILE A 167 10.37 -2.99 -18.53
N THR A 168 9.35 -3.36 -19.31
CA THR A 168 7.97 -2.90 -19.09
C THR A 168 7.42 -3.34 -17.73
N ILE A 169 7.72 -4.56 -17.29
CA ILE A 169 7.33 -5.03 -15.94
C ILE A 169 7.99 -4.17 -14.86
N LEU A 170 9.29 -3.86 -14.98
CA LEU A 170 9.99 -3.01 -14.02
C LEU A 170 9.43 -1.57 -14.01
N GLN A 171 9.08 -1.01 -15.17
CA GLN A 171 8.42 0.30 -15.27
C GLN A 171 7.08 0.31 -14.53
N LEU A 172 6.23 -0.68 -14.78
CA LEU A 172 4.93 -0.79 -14.12
C LEU A 172 5.04 -1.01 -12.61
N MET A 173 6.03 -1.78 -12.16
CA MET A 173 6.32 -1.97 -10.73
C MET A 173 6.88 -0.71 -10.07
N ALA A 174 7.67 0.10 -10.79
CA ALA A 174 8.14 1.38 -10.30
C ALA A 174 7.01 2.41 -10.17
N GLU A 175 6.05 2.39 -11.10
CA GLU A 175 4.85 3.24 -11.06
C GLU A 175 3.88 2.85 -9.95
N ASN A 176 3.65 1.55 -9.76
CA ASN A 176 2.79 1.00 -8.73
C ASN A 176 3.41 -0.26 -8.11
N PRO A 177 4.07 -0.16 -6.94
CA PRO A 177 4.68 -1.31 -6.26
C PRO A 177 3.67 -2.42 -5.91
N TYR A 178 2.40 -2.08 -5.76
CA TYR A 178 1.33 -3.01 -5.40
C TYR A 178 0.58 -3.57 -6.61
N ILE A 179 1.09 -3.36 -7.83
CA ILE A 179 0.46 -3.87 -9.05
C ILE A 179 0.32 -5.40 -9.00
N THR A 180 -0.88 -5.87 -9.29
CA THR A 180 -1.17 -7.30 -9.22
C THR A 180 -0.63 -8.04 -10.46
N LYS A 181 -0.39 -9.34 -10.32
CA LYS A 181 0.00 -10.21 -11.46
C LYS A 181 -0.98 -10.16 -12.64
N ILE A 182 -2.26 -9.92 -12.36
CA ILE A 182 -3.32 -9.86 -13.37
C ILE A 182 -3.24 -8.54 -14.14
N GLU A 183 -3.03 -7.43 -13.42
CA GLU A 183 -2.84 -6.12 -14.03
C GLU A 183 -1.55 -6.04 -14.85
N LEU A 184 -0.45 -6.63 -14.35
CA LEU A 184 0.80 -6.78 -15.12
C LEU A 184 0.59 -7.59 -16.40
N ALA A 185 -0.15 -8.69 -16.31
CA ALA A 185 -0.46 -9.53 -17.47
C ALA A 185 -1.28 -8.76 -18.53
N ALA A 186 -2.28 -8.00 -18.09
CA ALA A 186 -3.11 -7.18 -18.96
C ALA A 186 -2.33 -6.03 -19.61
N ALA A 187 -1.47 -5.35 -18.85
CA ALA A 187 -0.68 -4.21 -19.33
C ALA A 187 0.44 -4.61 -20.31
N VAL A 188 1.10 -5.76 -20.06
CA VAL A 188 2.19 -6.28 -20.92
C VAL A 188 1.64 -7.12 -22.08
N GLY A 189 0.38 -7.56 -22.02
CA GLY A 189 -0.25 -8.37 -23.06
C GLY A 189 0.23 -9.82 -23.11
N ILE A 190 0.67 -10.39 -21.98
CA ILE A 190 1.14 -11.78 -21.87
C ILE A 190 0.43 -12.54 -20.76
N SER A 191 0.48 -13.87 -20.77
CA SER A 191 -0.18 -14.69 -19.75
C SER A 191 0.39 -14.45 -18.34
N ALA A 192 -0.44 -14.57 -17.31
CA ALA A 192 -0.02 -14.43 -15.91
C ALA A 192 1.11 -15.42 -15.53
N THR A 193 1.12 -16.61 -16.13
CA THR A 193 2.20 -17.59 -15.98
C THR A 193 3.52 -17.09 -16.58
N SER A 194 3.47 -16.40 -17.72
CA SER A 194 4.63 -15.78 -18.36
C SER A 194 5.16 -14.59 -17.55
N ILE A 195 4.26 -13.78 -16.95
CA ILE A 195 4.65 -12.73 -16.01
C ILE A 195 5.41 -13.32 -14.83
N MET A 196 4.88 -14.38 -14.19
CA MET A 196 5.56 -15.03 -13.07
C MET A 196 6.94 -15.57 -13.45
N ARG A 197 7.09 -16.17 -14.64
CA ARG A 197 8.40 -16.63 -15.14
C ARG A 197 9.40 -15.48 -15.31
N ASN A 198 8.93 -14.31 -15.74
CA ASN A 198 9.80 -13.13 -15.87
C ASN A 198 10.17 -12.54 -14.51
N ILE A 199 9.21 -12.47 -13.58
CA ILE A 199 9.46 -12.01 -12.20
C ILE A 199 10.46 -12.94 -11.51
N GLU A 200 10.31 -14.26 -11.63
CA GLU A 200 11.22 -15.22 -11.01
C GLU A 200 12.65 -15.11 -11.54
N TYR A 201 12.82 -14.80 -12.84
CA TYR A 201 14.15 -14.53 -13.39
C TYR A 201 14.80 -13.28 -12.79
N MET A 202 14.00 -12.24 -12.52
CA MET A 202 14.48 -10.97 -11.95
C MET A 202 14.58 -11.01 -10.42
N ARG A 203 13.95 -11.99 -9.78
CA ARG A 203 13.98 -12.20 -8.34
C ARG A 203 15.41 -12.39 -7.84
N ASN A 204 15.74 -11.74 -6.73
CA ASN A 204 17.06 -11.74 -6.09
C ASN A 204 18.19 -11.12 -6.94
N LYS A 205 17.91 -10.64 -8.15
CA LYS A 205 18.86 -9.88 -8.99
C LYS A 205 18.49 -8.41 -9.02
N TYR A 206 17.26 -8.13 -9.44
CA TYR A 206 16.72 -6.79 -9.68
C TYR A 206 15.42 -6.54 -8.91
N LEU A 207 14.79 -7.60 -8.39
CA LEU A 207 13.56 -7.54 -7.62
C LEU A 207 13.72 -8.29 -6.29
N HIS A 208 13.30 -7.65 -5.21
CA HIS A 208 13.17 -8.25 -3.88
C HIS A 208 11.70 -8.35 -3.48
N ARG A 209 11.26 -9.50 -2.97
CA ARG A 209 9.90 -9.63 -2.44
C ARG A 209 9.87 -9.10 -1.01
N VAL A 210 9.14 -8.02 -0.79
CA VAL A 210 8.93 -7.46 0.54
C VAL A 210 7.56 -7.90 1.05
N GLY A 211 7.54 -8.71 2.10
CA GLY A 211 6.32 -9.17 2.77
C GLY A 211 5.85 -10.58 2.38
N PRO A 212 4.69 -11.02 2.90
CA PRO A 212 4.21 -12.40 2.78
C PRO A 212 3.79 -12.76 1.35
N ASP A 213 3.77 -14.06 1.02
CA ASP A 213 3.44 -14.55 -0.33
C ASP A 213 2.08 -14.03 -0.85
N ASN A 214 1.11 -13.88 0.05
CA ASN A 214 -0.25 -13.39 -0.22
C ASN A 214 -0.47 -11.94 0.27
N GLY A 215 0.40 -11.00 -0.14
CA GLY A 215 0.20 -9.57 0.13
C GLY A 215 1.45 -8.71 0.14
N GLY A 216 2.62 -9.31 -0.03
CA GLY A 216 3.87 -8.58 -0.24
C GLY A 216 3.95 -7.97 -1.62
N PHE A 217 4.78 -6.95 -1.77
CA PHE A 217 5.06 -6.25 -3.02
C PHE A 217 6.48 -6.57 -3.51
N TRP A 218 6.77 -6.19 -4.75
CA TRP A 218 8.11 -6.32 -5.32
C TRP A 218 8.82 -4.97 -5.27
N GLU A 219 9.95 -4.91 -4.59
CA GLU A 219 10.84 -3.76 -4.54
C GLU A 219 11.96 -3.92 -5.56
N ILE A 220 12.29 -2.84 -6.27
CA ILE A 220 13.35 -2.85 -7.27
C ILE A 220 14.69 -2.60 -6.57
N ILE A 221 15.62 -3.53 -6.72
CA ILE A 221 16.97 -3.45 -6.15
C ILE A 221 17.83 -2.68 -7.15
N ASN A 222 18.35 -1.52 -6.73
CA ASN A 222 19.34 -0.74 -7.49
C ASN A 222 20.77 -1.20 -7.19
#